data_AF-A0AAI9Y968-F1
#
_entry.id   AF-A0AAI9Y968-F1
#
_cell.length_a   1.000
_cell.length_b   1.000
_cell.length_c   1.000
_cell.angle_alpha   90.00
_cell.angle_beta   90.00
_cell.angle_gamma   90.00
#
_symmetry.space_group_name_H-M   'P 1'
#
loop_
_entity.id
_entity.type
_entity.pdbx_description
1 polymer ?
#
loop_
_entity_poly.entity_id
_entity_poly.type
_entity_poly.pdbx_seq_one_letter_code
_entity_poly.pdbx_strand_id
1 'polypeptide(L)'
;MAKRRKPLPGRPSNSFWRADRKLFTWDDQIDEKGGHLYDNLEAAHVFRRETLEYVRHCLRLSDNEASHEVRTNYIIAFFKVIGDAVCEAYDYDHREILFDEIKFFIETSETEQQRRLGPELPFTREYIATRMGTGAVNVCLFFIDYACGVSVPIEVLREVEMRTLWDQANIFVWAYVD
;
A
#
# COMPACT_ATOMS: atom_id res chain seq x y z
N MET A 1 -35.95 10.40 15.51
CA MET A 1 -34.96 9.31 15.73
C MET A 1 -34.94 8.40 14.50
N ALA A 2 -33.96 8.58 13.61
CA ALA A 2 -33.83 7.71 12.44
C ALA A 2 -33.21 6.36 12.86
N LYS A 3 -33.95 5.27 12.64
CA LYS A 3 -33.47 3.90 12.87
C LYS A 3 -32.28 3.65 11.93
N ARG A 4 -31.08 3.43 12.50
CA ARG A 4 -29.90 2.95 11.76
C ARG A 4 -30.27 1.63 11.06
N ARG A 5 -30.29 1.64 9.73
CA ARG A 5 -30.41 0.42 8.91
C ARG A 5 -29.22 -0.48 9.22
N LYS A 6 -29.46 -1.76 9.52
CA LYS A 6 -28.40 -2.77 9.64
C LYS A 6 -27.62 -2.84 8.32
N PRO A 7 -26.28 -2.96 8.34
CA PRO A 7 -25.50 -3.13 7.13
C PRO A 7 -25.87 -4.46 6.45
N LEU A 8 -25.86 -4.45 5.12
CA LEU A 8 -26.00 -5.65 4.29
C LEU A 8 -24.83 -6.60 4.59
N PRO A 9 -25.06 -7.93 4.58
CA PRO A 9 -23.97 -8.90 4.72
C PRO A 9 -22.97 -8.70 3.57
N GLY A 10 -21.68 -8.60 3.90
CA GLY A 10 -20.59 -8.41 2.93
C GLY A 10 -20.08 -6.97 2.76
N ARG A 11 -20.62 -5.97 3.48
CA ARG A 11 -20.04 -4.62 3.45
C ARG A 11 -18.79 -4.54 4.33
N PRO A 12 -17.65 -4.04 3.83
CA PRO A 12 -16.47 -3.81 4.66
C PRO A 12 -16.82 -2.93 5.87
N SER A 13 -16.30 -3.30 7.02
CA SER A 13 -16.36 -2.49 8.24
C SER A 13 -15.88 -1.05 7.96
N ASN A 14 -16.47 -0.05 8.63
CA ASN A 14 -15.99 1.35 8.62
C ASN A 14 -14.50 1.49 9.03
N SER A 15 -13.89 0.47 9.64
CA SER A 15 -12.46 0.44 9.94
C SER A 15 -11.58 0.23 8.71
N PHE A 16 -12.09 -0.46 7.68
CA PHE A 16 -11.36 -0.73 6.43
C PHE A 16 -11.14 0.56 5.63
N TRP A 17 -12.18 1.40 5.52
CA TRP A 17 -12.13 2.74 4.91
C TRP A 17 -11.40 3.80 5.74
N ARG A 18 -10.71 3.39 6.81
CA ARG A 18 -9.76 4.26 7.53
C ARG A 18 -8.32 3.87 7.23
N ALA A 19 -8.10 2.81 6.46
CA ALA A 19 -6.79 2.26 6.14
C ALA A 19 -6.11 2.99 4.97
N ASP A 20 -6.88 3.56 4.04
CA ASP A 20 -6.40 4.48 3.00
C ASP A 20 -5.64 5.66 3.62
N ARG A 21 -6.21 6.29 4.65
CA ARG A 21 -5.54 7.36 5.41
C ARG A 21 -4.23 6.91 6.06
N LYS A 22 -4.07 5.61 6.31
CA LYS A 22 -2.89 5.07 7.00
C LYS A 22 -1.70 4.89 6.08
N LEU A 23 -1.92 4.67 4.77
CA LEU A 23 -0.85 4.71 3.78
C LEU A 23 -0.23 6.12 3.71
N PHE A 24 -1.07 7.17 3.69
CA PHE A 24 -0.57 8.56 3.80
C PHE A 24 0.18 8.82 5.11
N THR A 25 -0.30 8.29 6.24
CA THR A 25 0.43 8.44 7.52
C THR A 25 1.78 7.74 7.51
N TRP A 26 1.92 6.64 6.77
CA TRP A 26 3.20 5.95 6.56
C TRP A 26 4.13 6.80 5.69
N ASP A 27 3.61 7.34 4.59
CA ASP A 27 4.33 8.22 3.67
C ASP A 27 4.86 9.48 4.36
N ASP A 28 4.02 10.11 5.19
CA ASP A 28 4.38 11.27 6.02
C ASP A 28 5.62 11.01 6.90
N GLN A 29 5.86 9.77 7.34
CA GLN A 29 7.07 9.50 8.13
C GLN A 29 8.36 9.74 7.36
N ILE A 30 8.32 9.56 6.05
CA ILE A 30 9.46 9.72 5.14
C ILE A 30 9.53 11.14 4.57
N ASP A 31 8.37 11.76 4.31
CA ASP A 31 8.31 13.02 3.56
C ASP A 31 7.92 14.28 4.37
N GLU A 32 7.58 14.14 5.65
CA GLU A 32 7.35 15.30 6.51
C GLU A 32 8.66 16.05 6.80
N LYS A 33 8.74 17.31 6.34
CA LYS A 33 9.90 18.19 6.59
C LYS A 33 10.15 18.35 8.09
N GLY A 34 11.38 18.06 8.51
CA GLY A 34 11.76 18.08 9.92
C GLY A 34 11.47 16.77 10.68
N GLY A 35 10.89 15.78 10.00
CA GLY A 35 10.74 14.43 10.50
C GLY A 35 12.09 13.69 10.59
N HIS A 36 12.18 12.74 11.53
CA HIS A 36 13.42 12.01 11.81
C HIS A 36 13.96 11.15 10.65
N LEU A 37 13.11 10.73 9.71
CA LEU A 37 13.51 9.98 8.52
C LEU A 37 13.73 10.86 7.30
N TYR A 38 13.27 12.13 7.31
CA TYR A 38 13.19 12.99 6.13
C TYR A 38 14.53 13.15 5.42
N ASP A 39 15.60 13.42 6.17
CA ASP A 39 16.97 13.56 5.69
C ASP A 39 17.87 12.38 6.08
N ASN A 40 17.32 11.35 6.72
CA ASN A 40 18.08 10.20 7.21
C ASN A 40 17.74 8.94 6.41
N LEU A 41 18.45 8.79 5.28
CA LEU A 41 18.23 7.69 4.35
C LEU A 41 18.45 6.32 5.02
N GLU A 42 19.46 6.18 5.88
CA GLU A 42 19.75 4.92 6.59
C GLU A 42 18.60 4.51 7.51
N ALA A 43 18.11 5.44 8.33
CA ALA A 43 16.96 5.17 9.20
C ALA A 43 15.70 4.87 8.37
N ALA A 44 15.51 5.55 7.24
CA ALA A 44 14.39 5.31 6.34
C ALA A 44 14.47 3.92 5.68
N HIS A 45 15.65 3.43 5.30
CA HIS A 45 15.82 2.06 4.81
C HIS A 45 15.44 1.01 5.86
N VAL A 46 15.85 1.21 7.12
CA VAL A 46 15.46 0.31 8.22
C VAL A 46 13.94 0.30 8.38
N PHE A 47 13.30 1.47 8.40
CA PHE A 47 11.84 1.60 8.48
C PHE A 47 11.11 0.90 7.32
N ARG A 48 11.60 1.06 6.08
CA ARG A 48 11.03 0.37 4.90
C ARG A 48 11.16 -1.14 4.99
N ARG A 49 12.34 -1.65 5.37
CA ARG A 49 12.60 -3.09 5.55
C ARG A 49 11.68 -3.68 6.62
N GLU A 50 11.61 -3.05 7.79
CA GLU A 50 10.73 -3.48 8.88
C GLU A 50 9.25 -3.47 8.45
N THR A 51 8.85 -2.48 7.64
CA THR A 51 7.50 -2.44 7.08
C THR A 51 7.24 -3.64 6.16
N LEU A 52 8.13 -3.92 5.21
CA LEU A 52 7.96 -5.04 4.26
C LEU A 52 7.93 -6.40 4.96
N GLU A 53 8.81 -6.62 5.94
CA GLU A 53 8.83 -7.84 6.74
C GLU A 53 7.51 -8.01 7.51
N TYR A 54 7.02 -6.93 8.12
CA TYR A 54 5.76 -6.96 8.85
C TYR A 54 4.54 -7.17 7.95
N VAL A 55 4.48 -6.52 6.79
CA VAL A 55 3.39 -6.70 5.81
C VAL A 55 3.38 -8.15 5.32
N ARG A 56 4.53 -8.71 4.95
CA ARG A 56 4.65 -10.11 4.51
C ARG A 56 4.14 -11.08 5.56
N HIS A 57 4.49 -10.84 6.83
CA HIS A 57 3.98 -11.61 7.96
C HIS A 57 2.45 -11.47 8.10
N CYS A 58 1.92 -10.25 8.05
CA CYS A 58 0.48 -9.99 8.18
C CYS A 58 -0.35 -10.62 7.06
N LEU A 59 0.23 -10.77 5.86
CA LEU A 59 -0.40 -11.42 4.71
C LEU A 59 -0.21 -12.95 4.70
N ARG A 60 0.46 -13.52 5.72
CA ARG A 60 0.76 -14.96 5.84
C ARG A 60 1.50 -15.51 4.62
N LEU A 61 2.41 -14.72 4.07
CA LEU A 61 3.27 -15.10 2.94
C LEU A 61 4.63 -15.65 3.39
N SER A 62 4.92 -15.62 4.69
CA SER A 62 6.15 -16.17 5.27
C SER A 62 5.87 -17.46 6.05
N ASP A 63 6.68 -18.49 5.83
CA ASP A 63 6.59 -19.78 6.55
C ASP A 63 7.04 -19.70 8.02
N ASN A 64 7.73 -18.63 8.39
CA ASN A 64 8.23 -18.45 9.75
C ASN A 64 7.13 -17.87 10.66
N GLU A 65 6.58 -18.72 11.52
CA GLU A 65 5.75 -18.34 12.68
C GLU A 65 6.54 -17.63 13.80
N ALA A 66 7.74 -17.11 13.50
CA ALA A 66 8.50 -16.35 14.48
C ALA A 66 7.67 -15.14 14.88
N SER A 67 7.19 -15.13 16.13
CA SER A 67 6.43 -14.04 16.72
C SER A 67 7.22 -12.76 16.52
N HIS A 68 6.80 -11.94 15.56
CA HIS A 68 7.25 -10.56 15.48
C HIS A 68 6.56 -9.86 16.64
N GLU A 69 7.07 -10.08 17.86
CA GLU A 69 6.65 -9.39 19.07
C GLU A 69 6.95 -7.90 18.89
N VAL A 70 5.94 -7.22 18.33
CA VAL A 70 5.43 -5.89 18.66
C VAL A 70 6.47 -4.95 19.31
N ARG A 71 7.56 -4.69 18.60
CA ARG A 71 8.20 -3.36 18.61
C ARG A 71 8.01 -2.65 17.29
N THR A 72 7.00 -3.05 16.52
CA THR A 72 6.68 -2.39 15.28
C THR A 72 6.10 -1.03 15.59
N ASN A 73 6.64 0.01 14.96
CA ASN A 73 6.13 1.37 14.98
C ASN A 73 4.58 1.33 14.84
N TYR A 74 3.85 2.11 15.65
CA TYR A 74 2.38 2.16 15.62
C TYR A 74 1.82 2.46 14.22
N ILE A 75 2.65 3.07 13.37
CA ILE A 75 2.37 3.37 11.97
C ILE A 75 2.49 2.15 11.09
N ILE A 76 3.30 1.15 11.42
CA ILE A 76 3.37 -0.10 10.66
C ILE A 76 2.28 -1.07 11.14
N ALA A 77 1.88 -0.98 12.42
CA ALA A 77 0.92 -1.89 13.03
C ALA A 77 -0.47 -1.90 12.36
N PHE A 78 -0.88 -0.88 11.61
CA PHE A 78 -2.17 -0.91 10.91
C PHE A 78 -2.22 -1.97 9.80
N PHE A 79 -1.07 -2.37 9.25
CA PHE A 79 -1.01 -3.43 8.24
C PHE A 79 -1.53 -4.76 8.77
N LYS A 80 -1.56 -4.97 10.09
CA LYS A 80 -2.24 -6.12 10.68
C LYS A 80 -3.74 -6.13 10.41
N VAL A 81 -4.39 -4.97 10.52
CA VAL A 81 -5.85 -4.87 10.27
C VAL A 81 -6.16 -5.17 8.81
N ILE A 82 -5.30 -4.69 7.89
CA ILE A 82 -5.42 -4.99 6.46
C ILE A 82 -5.14 -6.46 6.21
N GLY A 83 -4.05 -7.00 6.76
CA GLY A 83 -3.62 -8.38 6.55
C GLY A 83 -4.63 -9.40 7.06
N ASP A 84 -5.21 -9.17 8.24
CA ASP A 84 -6.27 -10.03 8.79
C ASP A 84 -7.49 -10.03 7.86
N ALA A 85 -7.94 -8.85 7.39
CA ALA A 85 -9.09 -8.74 6.48
C ALA A 85 -8.82 -9.38 5.10
N VAL A 86 -7.61 -9.19 4.55
CA VAL A 86 -7.21 -9.81 3.28
C VAL A 86 -7.12 -11.32 3.41
N CYS A 87 -6.56 -11.83 4.51
CA CYS A 87 -6.45 -13.27 4.76
C CYS A 87 -7.82 -13.95 4.91
N GLU A 88 -8.83 -13.21 5.36
CA GLU A 88 -10.22 -13.68 5.41
C GLU A 88 -10.91 -13.64 4.04
N ALA A 89 -10.61 -12.63 3.22
CA ALA A 89 -11.32 -12.39 1.95
C ALA A 89 -10.71 -13.09 0.74
N TYR A 90 -9.39 -13.28 0.70
CA TYR A 90 -8.67 -13.70 -0.50
C TYR A 90 -7.77 -14.91 -0.27
N ASP A 91 -7.43 -15.63 -1.34
CA ASP A 91 -6.48 -16.75 -1.32
C ASP A 91 -5.01 -16.27 -1.29
N TYR A 92 -4.08 -17.23 -1.39
CA TYR A 92 -2.64 -16.96 -1.36
C TYR A 92 -2.17 -16.12 -2.56
N ASP A 93 -2.63 -16.42 -3.76
CA ASP A 93 -2.17 -15.75 -4.98
C ASP A 93 -2.56 -14.26 -5.00
N HIS A 94 -3.77 -13.93 -4.51
CA HIS A 94 -4.21 -12.55 -4.35
C HIS A 94 -3.36 -11.79 -3.32
N ARG A 95 -2.99 -12.47 -2.22
CA ARG A 95 -2.14 -11.87 -1.17
C ARG A 95 -0.75 -11.56 -1.70
N GLU A 96 -0.20 -12.41 -2.57
CA GLU A 96 1.07 -12.14 -3.26
C GLU A 96 0.98 -10.89 -4.13
N ILE A 97 -0.08 -10.75 -4.94
CA ILE A 97 -0.28 -9.54 -5.76
C ILE A 97 -0.33 -8.28 -4.89
N LEU A 98 -1.10 -8.31 -3.80
CA LEU A 98 -1.18 -7.16 -2.88
C LEU A 98 0.19 -6.86 -2.27
N PHE A 99 0.95 -7.88 -1.87
CA PHE A 99 2.29 -7.70 -1.32
C PHE A 99 3.23 -7.04 -2.33
N ASP A 100 3.19 -7.47 -3.60
CA ASP A 100 4.01 -6.91 -4.66
C ASP A 100 3.67 -5.44 -4.93
N GLU A 101 2.39 -5.04 -4.90
CA GLU A 101 2.02 -3.62 -5.03
C GLU A 101 2.46 -2.78 -3.83
N ILE A 102 2.33 -3.30 -2.60
CA ILE A 102 2.83 -2.61 -1.40
C ILE A 102 4.35 -2.49 -1.46
N LYS A 103 5.04 -3.54 -1.89
CA LYS A 103 6.49 -3.56 -2.06
C LYS A 103 6.92 -2.51 -3.09
N PHE A 104 6.27 -2.47 -4.23
CA PHE A 104 6.54 -1.49 -5.28
C PHE A 104 6.36 -0.05 -4.77
N PHE A 105 5.29 0.24 -4.01
CA PHE A 105 5.10 1.53 -3.36
C PHE A 105 6.25 1.89 -2.41
N ILE A 106 6.61 0.98 -1.50
CA ILE A 106 7.67 1.19 -0.51
C ILE A 106 9.04 1.38 -1.18
N GLU A 107 9.41 0.56 -2.16
CA GLU A 107 10.67 0.70 -2.90
C GLU A 107 10.71 1.98 -3.75
N THR A 108 9.58 2.42 -4.30
CA THR A 108 9.54 3.67 -5.08
C THR A 108 9.67 4.90 -4.17
N SER A 109 9.16 4.86 -2.93
CA SER A 109 9.37 5.93 -1.95
C SER A 109 10.85 6.13 -1.60
N GLU A 110 11.68 5.08 -1.69
CA GLU A 110 13.13 5.21 -1.53
C GLU A 110 13.73 5.99 -2.70
N THR A 111 13.32 5.66 -3.91
CA THR A 111 13.76 6.39 -5.12
C THR A 111 13.36 7.87 -5.05
N GLU A 112 12.16 8.18 -4.56
CA GLU A 112 11.70 9.55 -4.35
C GLU A 112 12.57 10.30 -3.33
N GLN A 113 12.82 9.69 -2.15
CA GLN A 113 13.66 10.27 -1.13
C GLN A 113 15.10 10.51 -1.63
N GLN A 114 15.71 9.53 -2.30
CA GLN A 114 17.06 9.65 -2.86
C GLN A 114 17.17 10.81 -3.83
N ARG A 115 16.16 10.99 -4.69
CA ARG A 115 16.12 12.11 -5.64
C ARG A 115 15.92 13.45 -4.95
N ARG A 116 15.05 13.50 -3.93
CA ARG A 116 14.83 14.70 -3.12
C ARG A 116 16.10 15.15 -2.38
N LEU A 117 16.92 14.20 -1.92
CA LEU A 117 18.22 14.48 -1.27
C LEU A 117 19.35 14.69 -2.28
N GLY A 118 19.17 14.27 -3.52
CA GLY A 118 20.12 14.45 -4.61
C GLY A 118 20.16 15.90 -5.11
N PRO A 119 21.28 16.32 -5.73
CA PRO A 119 21.42 17.67 -6.28
C PRO A 119 20.73 17.85 -7.65
N GLU A 120 20.29 16.76 -8.28
CA GLU A 120 19.79 16.74 -9.66
C GLU A 120 18.26 16.68 -9.72
N LEU A 121 17.67 17.41 -10.67
CA LEU A 121 16.25 17.29 -10.99
C LEU A 121 16.02 16.06 -11.88
N PRO A 122 14.96 15.27 -11.64
CA PRO A 122 14.66 14.10 -12.45
C PRO A 122 14.26 14.50 -13.87
N PHE A 123 14.60 13.65 -14.85
CA PHE A 123 14.01 13.76 -16.18
C PHE A 123 12.51 13.44 -16.14
N THR A 124 11.74 13.91 -17.12
CA THR A 124 10.28 13.65 -17.19
C THR A 124 9.92 12.16 -17.05
N ARG A 125 10.66 11.27 -17.73
CA ARG A 125 10.44 9.82 -17.64
C ARG A 125 10.66 9.27 -16.22
N GLU A 126 11.64 9.83 -15.50
CA GLU A 126 12.01 9.39 -14.16
C GLU A 126 10.98 9.87 -13.15
N TYR A 127 10.55 11.13 -13.28
CA TYR A 127 9.45 11.68 -12.51
C TYR A 127 8.18 10.84 -12.65
N ILE A 128 7.77 10.53 -13.89
CA ILE A 128 6.60 9.69 -14.17
C ILE A 128 6.77 8.31 -13.52
N ALA A 129 7.92 7.65 -13.71
CA ALA A 129 8.17 6.34 -13.11
C ALA A 129 8.06 6.36 -11.59
N THR A 130 8.48 7.44 -10.93
CA THR A 130 8.32 7.60 -9.48
C THR A 130 6.85 7.82 -9.09
N ARG A 131 6.13 8.70 -9.79
CA ARG A 131 4.69 8.93 -9.50
C ARG A 131 3.84 7.69 -9.66
N MET A 132 4.15 6.84 -10.63
CA MET A 132 3.46 5.55 -10.80
C MET A 132 3.57 4.63 -9.58
N GLY A 133 4.64 4.75 -8.77
CA GLY A 133 4.80 3.95 -7.56
C GLY A 133 4.35 4.66 -6.28
N THR A 134 4.61 5.96 -6.13
CA THR A 134 4.51 6.62 -4.82
C THR A 134 3.10 7.07 -4.45
N GLY A 135 2.16 7.07 -5.39
CA GLY A 135 0.75 7.35 -5.09
C GLY A 135 -0.01 6.22 -4.40
N ALA A 136 0.59 5.03 -4.23
CA ALA A 136 -0.05 3.81 -3.72
C ALA A 136 -1.39 3.46 -4.42
N VAL A 137 -1.63 3.99 -5.63
CA VAL A 137 -2.93 3.88 -6.31
C VAL A 137 -3.26 2.41 -6.56
N ASN A 138 -2.31 1.62 -7.06
CA ASN A 138 -2.53 0.21 -7.35
C ASN A 138 -2.90 -0.60 -6.09
N VAL A 139 -2.34 -0.26 -4.93
CA VAL A 139 -2.73 -0.86 -3.64
C VAL A 139 -4.20 -0.56 -3.33
N CYS A 140 -4.67 0.65 -3.62
CA CYS A 140 -6.08 1.02 -3.48
C CYS A 140 -6.98 0.33 -4.53
N LEU A 141 -6.52 0.19 -5.78
CA LEU A 141 -7.26 -0.46 -6.85
C LEU A 141 -7.47 -1.95 -6.59
N PHE A 142 -6.49 -2.61 -5.97
CA PHE A 142 -6.61 -4.02 -5.55
C PHE A 142 -7.87 -4.26 -4.70
N PHE A 143 -8.25 -3.30 -3.86
CA PHE A 143 -9.40 -3.42 -2.96
C PHE A 143 -10.76 -3.04 -3.58
N ILE A 144 -10.81 -2.65 -4.85
CA ILE A 144 -12.06 -2.23 -5.50
C ILE A 144 -13.06 -3.38 -5.56
N ASP A 145 -12.61 -4.61 -5.84
CA ASP A 145 -13.51 -5.74 -5.96
C ASP A 145 -14.20 -6.04 -4.62
N TYR A 146 -13.43 -6.08 -3.54
CA TYR A 146 -13.92 -6.22 -2.16
C TYR A 146 -14.85 -5.09 -1.75
N ALA A 147 -14.53 -3.85 -2.13
CA ALA A 147 -15.41 -2.71 -1.91
C ALA A 147 -16.75 -2.81 -2.63
N CYS A 148 -16.74 -3.35 -3.85
CA CYS A 148 -17.91 -3.58 -4.68
C CYS A 148 -18.67 -4.86 -4.30
N GLY A 149 -18.12 -5.70 -3.42
CA GLY A 149 -18.69 -7.00 -3.07
C GLY A 149 -18.65 -7.99 -4.24
N VAL A 150 -17.67 -7.83 -5.13
CA VAL A 150 -17.38 -8.76 -6.23
C VAL A 150 -16.03 -9.41 -5.99
N SER A 151 -15.77 -10.55 -6.62
CA SER A 151 -14.47 -11.23 -6.58
C SER A 151 -13.95 -11.30 -7.99
N VAL A 152 -12.81 -10.65 -8.24
CA VAL A 152 -12.12 -10.75 -9.53
C VAL A 152 -11.26 -12.01 -9.49
N PRO A 153 -11.37 -12.93 -10.48
CA PRO A 153 -10.52 -14.11 -10.53
C PRO A 153 -9.04 -13.75 -10.65
N ILE A 154 -8.18 -14.55 -10.04
CA ILE A 154 -6.73 -14.32 -10.04
C ILE A 154 -6.14 -14.29 -11.46
N GLU A 155 -6.69 -15.09 -12.36
CA GLU A 155 -6.27 -15.15 -13.76
C GLU A 155 -6.43 -13.77 -14.40
N VAL A 156 -7.56 -13.11 -14.14
CA VAL A 156 -7.85 -11.75 -14.65
C VAL A 156 -6.90 -10.72 -14.01
N LEU A 157 -6.61 -10.84 -12.72
CA LEU A 157 -5.66 -9.94 -12.05
C LEU A 157 -4.23 -10.05 -12.60
N ARG A 158 -3.85 -11.23 -13.12
CA ARG A 158 -2.54 -11.50 -13.72
C ARG A 158 -2.46 -11.15 -15.20
N GLU A 159 -3.58 -10.85 -15.86
CA GLU A 159 -3.59 -10.44 -17.27
C GLU A 159 -2.96 -9.06 -17.50
N VAL A 160 -2.31 -8.91 -18.65
CA VAL A 160 -1.66 -7.65 -19.05
C VAL A 160 -2.67 -6.51 -19.20
N GLU A 161 -3.91 -6.82 -19.58
CA GLU A 161 -5.00 -5.85 -19.71
C GLU A 161 -5.40 -5.28 -18.35
N MET A 162 -5.43 -6.09 -17.29
CA MET A 162 -5.72 -5.59 -15.94
C MET A 162 -4.60 -4.68 -15.45
N ARG A 163 -3.34 -5.06 -15.70
CA ARG A 163 -2.21 -4.19 -15.38
C ARG A 163 -2.29 -2.86 -16.12
N THR A 164 -2.62 -2.91 -17.41
CA THR A 164 -2.81 -1.71 -18.24
C THR A 164 -3.93 -0.83 -17.68
N LEU A 165 -5.04 -1.42 -17.25
CA LEU A 165 -6.15 -0.67 -16.65
C LEU A 165 -5.74 0.03 -15.36
N TRP A 166 -4.99 -0.65 -14.49
CA TRP A 166 -4.46 -0.05 -13.26
C TRP A 166 -3.49 1.08 -13.56
N ASP A 167 -2.57 0.89 -14.51
CA ASP A 167 -1.61 1.91 -14.90
C ASP A 167 -2.32 3.16 -15.45
N GLN A 168 -3.37 3.00 -16.28
CA GLN A 168 -4.16 4.13 -16.75
C GLN A 168 -4.92 4.84 -15.61
N ALA A 169 -5.51 4.09 -14.68
CA ALA A 169 -6.17 4.67 -13.52
C ALA A 169 -5.19 5.44 -12.63
N ASN A 170 -3.98 4.92 -12.44
CA ASN A 170 -2.90 5.57 -11.70
C ASN A 170 -2.48 6.87 -12.37
N ILE A 171 -2.28 6.88 -13.70
CA ILE A 171 -2.04 8.10 -14.48
C ILE A 171 -3.15 9.13 -14.26
N PHE A 172 -4.42 8.72 -14.30
CA PHE A 172 -5.51 9.65 -14.04
C PHE A 172 -5.43 10.28 -12.65
N VAL A 173 -5.11 9.50 -11.62
CA VAL A 173 -5.01 10.00 -10.25
C VAL A 173 -3.86 11.00 -10.12
N TRP A 174 -2.62 10.61 -10.43
CA TRP A 174 -1.49 11.50 -10.17
C TRP A 174 -1.38 12.66 -11.16
N ALA A 175 -1.94 12.56 -12.37
CA ALA A 175 -1.86 13.65 -13.36
C ALA A 175 -2.98 14.69 -13.22
N TYR A 176 -4.12 14.35 -12.59
CA TYR A 176 -5.27 15.25 -12.49
C TYR A 176 -5.71 15.59 -11.06
N VAL A 177 -5.39 14.76 -10.06
CA VAL A 177 -5.92 14.90 -8.70
C VAL A 177 -4.87 15.44 -7.72
N ASP A 178 -3.58 15.31 -8.02
CA ASP A 178 -2.46 15.87 -7.22
C ASP A 178 -2.12 17.33 -7.56
#